data_AF-A0A7Y4NZ32-F1
#
_entry.id   AF-A0A7Y4NZ32-F1
#
_cell.length_a   1.000
_cell.length_b   1.000
_cell.length_c   1.000
_cell.angle_alpha   90.00
_cell.angle_beta   90.00
_cell.angle_gamma   90.00
#
_symmetry.space_group_name_H-M   'P 1'
#
loop_
_entity.id
_entity.type
_entity.pdbx_description
1 polymer ?
#
loop_
_entity_poly.entity_id
_entity_poly.type
_entity_poly.pdbx_seq_one_letter_code
_entity_poly.pdbx_strand_id
1 'polypeptide(L)'
;MLLALGRAGGLDAGALQGWLAASPATSEFVRDVVPAYLGGDRMATFGLDRIVEELDSLTAFARAHGVPAGMAEVTAGVHAAALAAFGAVDGELLGMEYLAGGSPFSPVRPVEES
;
A
#
# COMPACT_ATOMS: atom_id res chain seq x y z
N MET A 1 0.91 0.91 4.88
CA MET A 1 0.60 1.16 6.32
C MET A 1 1.40 2.31 6.94
N LEU A 2 2.74 2.28 6.99
CA LEU A 2 3.53 3.32 7.68
C LEU A 2 3.28 4.75 7.15
N LEU A 3 3.19 4.92 5.84
CA LEU A 3 2.86 6.21 5.22
C LEU A 3 1.45 6.69 5.60
N ALA A 4 0.47 5.79 5.63
CA ALA A 4 -0.89 6.11 6.05
C ALA A 4 -0.95 6.52 7.52
N LEU A 5 -0.19 5.82 8.39
CA LEU A 5 -0.07 6.17 9.80
C LEU A 5 0.60 7.53 10.00
N GLY A 6 1.68 7.81 9.26
CA GLY A 6 2.34 9.11 9.28
C GLY A 6 1.40 10.25 8.90
N ARG A 7 0.64 10.08 7.81
CA ARG A 7 -0.39 11.04 7.38
C ARG A 7 -1.47 11.24 8.44
N ALA A 8 -1.97 10.17 9.05
CA ALA A 8 -2.94 10.25 10.14
C ALA A 8 -2.39 11.00 11.36
N GLY A 9 -1.08 10.92 11.61
CA GLY A 9 -0.36 11.67 12.63
C GLY A 9 0.07 13.08 12.23
N GLY A 10 -0.32 13.57 11.04
CA GLY A 10 0.06 14.90 10.56
C GLY A 10 1.51 15.03 10.10
N LEU A 11 2.22 13.92 9.87
CA LEU A 11 3.59 13.93 9.34
C LEU A 11 3.59 14.13 7.82
N ASP A 12 4.54 14.92 7.36
CA ASP A 12 4.83 15.03 5.93
C ASP A 12 5.30 13.67 5.39
N ALA A 13 4.67 13.24 4.29
CA ALA A 13 4.92 11.92 3.72
C ALA A 13 6.32 11.80 3.09
N GLY A 14 6.85 12.89 2.54
CA GLY A 14 8.21 12.94 1.98
C GLY A 14 9.27 12.86 3.08
N ALA A 15 9.11 13.62 4.15
CA ALA A 15 9.99 13.57 5.33
C ALA A 15 10.00 12.17 5.96
N LEU A 16 8.82 11.55 6.11
CA LEU A 16 8.72 10.18 6.61
C LEU A 16 9.40 9.17 5.68
N GLN A 17 9.23 9.30 4.36
CA GLN A 17 9.95 8.45 3.39
C GLN A 17 11.46 8.60 3.57
N GLY A 18 11.97 9.83 3.73
CA GLY A 18 13.40 10.09 3.96
C GLY A 18 13.93 9.43 5.24
N TRP A 19 13.17 9.50 6.34
CA TRP A 19 13.52 8.81 7.59
C TRP A 19 13.51 7.29 7.44
N LEU A 20 12.50 6.72 6.77
CA LEU A 20 12.43 5.28 6.52
C LEU A 20 13.60 4.81 5.66
N ALA A 21 13.95 5.56 4.61
CA ALA A 21 15.06 5.25 3.71
C ALA A 21 16.41 5.23 4.42
N ALA A 22 16.58 6.07 5.45
CA ALA A 22 17.79 6.15 6.28
C ALA A 22 17.77 5.21 7.51
N SER A 23 16.78 4.32 7.61
CA SER A 23 16.59 3.43 8.76
C SER A 23 16.69 1.95 8.37
N PRO A 24 16.69 1.03 9.35
CA PRO A 24 16.56 -0.41 9.09
C PRO A 24 15.25 -0.81 8.38
N ALA A 25 14.24 0.08 8.31
CA ALA A 25 13.01 -0.15 7.55
C ALA A 25 13.17 0.13 6.03
N THR A 26 14.37 0.51 5.59
CA THR A 26 14.67 0.76 4.17
C THR A 26 14.50 -0.50 3.33
N SER A 27 14.00 -0.32 2.12
CA SER A 27 13.80 -1.38 1.12
C SER A 27 13.82 -0.73 -0.27
N GLU A 28 13.92 -1.54 -1.32
CA GLU A 28 13.72 -1.05 -2.70
C GLU A 28 12.35 -0.38 -2.85
N PHE A 29 11.31 -0.96 -2.25
CA PHE A 29 9.99 -0.35 -2.17
C PHE A 29 10.03 1.07 -1.56
N VAL A 30 10.72 1.27 -0.43
CA VAL A 30 10.84 2.58 0.21
C VAL A 30 11.66 3.58 -0.62
N ARG A 31 12.68 3.13 -1.34
CA ARG A 31 13.57 4.00 -2.11
C ARG A 31 13.02 4.38 -3.47
N ASP A 32 12.34 3.46 -4.14
CA ASP A 32 12.01 3.60 -5.56
C ASP A 32 10.50 3.70 -5.77
N VAL A 33 9.72 2.85 -5.09
CA VAL A 33 8.27 2.77 -5.28
C VAL A 33 7.52 3.87 -4.51
N VAL A 34 7.90 4.14 -3.26
CA VAL A 34 7.22 5.17 -2.45
C VAL A 34 7.36 6.58 -3.04
N PRO A 35 8.53 7.03 -3.52
CA PRO A 35 8.62 8.34 -4.17
C PRO A 35 7.75 8.45 -5.43
N ALA A 36 7.70 7.40 -6.26
CA ALA A 36 6.82 7.36 -7.43
C ALA A 36 5.34 7.45 -7.03
N TYR A 37 4.94 6.70 -5.99
CA TYR A 37 3.60 6.77 -5.40
C TYR A 37 3.23 8.17 -4.92
N LEU A 38 4.13 8.82 -4.17
CA LEU A 38 3.91 10.19 -3.69
C LEU A 38 3.86 11.20 -4.84
N GLY A 39 4.50 10.89 -5.97
CA GLY A 39 4.38 11.62 -7.23
C GLY A 39 3.09 11.34 -8.02
N GLY A 40 2.22 10.45 -7.54
CA GLY A 40 0.93 10.12 -8.16
C GLY A 40 0.97 8.92 -9.11
N ASP A 41 2.09 8.21 -9.21
CA ASP A 41 2.18 6.97 -9.98
C ASP A 41 1.50 5.82 -9.21
N ARG A 42 0.59 5.12 -9.86
CA ARG A 42 -0.11 3.96 -9.29
C ARG A 42 0.53 2.63 -9.67
N MET A 43 1.56 2.64 -10.51
CA MET A 43 2.20 1.48 -11.11
C MET A 43 1.16 0.57 -11.77
N ALA A 44 0.64 1.02 -12.91
CA ALA A 44 -0.40 0.34 -13.69
C ALA A 44 0.18 -0.77 -14.59
N THR A 45 1.25 -1.42 -14.17
CA THR A 45 1.88 -2.54 -14.88
C THR A 45 1.24 -3.89 -14.56
N PHE A 46 0.45 -3.95 -13.48
CA PHE A 46 -0.14 -5.19 -12.99
C PHE A 46 -1.50 -4.94 -12.31
N GLY A 47 -2.46 -5.81 -12.63
CA GLY A 47 -3.86 -5.74 -12.19
C GLY A 47 -4.09 -6.19 -10.75
N LEU A 48 -5.00 -5.52 -10.04
CA LEU A 48 -5.40 -5.92 -8.68
C LEU A 48 -5.93 -7.35 -8.60
N ASP A 49 -6.67 -7.79 -9.62
CA ASP A 49 -7.19 -9.15 -9.74
C ASP A 49 -6.08 -10.19 -9.76
N ARG A 50 -5.03 -9.93 -10.53
CA ARG A 50 -3.86 -10.81 -10.61
C ARG A 50 -3.04 -10.81 -9.31
N ILE A 51 -2.91 -9.67 -8.62
CA ILE A 51 -2.26 -9.62 -7.30
C ILE A 51 -2.99 -10.51 -6.31
N VAL A 52 -4.32 -10.42 -6.29
CA VAL A 52 -5.16 -11.25 -5.41
C VAL A 52 -4.99 -12.73 -5.76
N GLU A 53 -5.03 -13.10 -7.03
CA GLU A 53 -4.82 -14.48 -7.48
C GLU A 53 -3.46 -15.06 -7.02
N GLU A 54 -2.38 -14.30 -7.17
CA GLU A 54 -1.04 -14.75 -6.78
C GLU A 54 -0.88 -14.86 -5.26
N LEU A 55 -1.42 -13.90 -4.49
CA LEU A 55 -1.40 -13.94 -3.03
C LEU A 55 -2.28 -15.06 -2.46
N ASP A 56 -3.42 -15.33 -3.08
CA ASP A 56 -4.29 -16.46 -2.70
C ASP A 56 -3.58 -17.80 -2.96
N SER A 57 -2.92 -17.92 -4.11
CA SER A 57 -2.12 -19.11 -4.44
C SER A 57 -0.96 -19.33 -3.45
N LEU A 58 -0.25 -18.26 -3.10
CA LEU A 58 0.86 -18.29 -2.15
C LEU A 58 0.39 -18.68 -0.74
N THR A 59 -0.70 -18.09 -0.26
CA THR A 59 -1.22 -18.35 1.08
C THR A 59 -1.85 -19.74 1.18
N ALA A 60 -2.51 -20.23 0.12
CA ALA A 60 -2.97 -21.61 0.03
C ALA A 60 -1.81 -22.62 0.08
N PHE A 61 -0.72 -22.35 -0.65
CA PHE A 61 0.48 -23.18 -0.63
C PHE A 61 1.12 -23.22 0.77
N ALA A 62 1.25 -22.07 1.44
CA ALA A 62 1.78 -22.00 2.80
C ALA A 62 0.94 -22.85 3.78
N ARG A 63 -0.39 -22.78 3.68
CA ARG A 63 -1.32 -23.59 4.48
C ARG A 63 -1.15 -25.08 4.23
N ALA A 64 -1.04 -25.50 2.96
CA ALA A 64 -0.85 -26.89 2.59
C ALA A 64 0.44 -27.50 3.20
N HIS A 65 1.46 -26.65 3.44
CA HIS A 65 2.74 -27.07 4.00
C HIS A 65 2.90 -26.73 5.49
N GLY A 66 1.86 -26.21 6.16
CA GLY A 66 1.94 -25.83 7.58
C GLY A 66 2.94 -24.72 7.87
N VAL A 67 3.25 -23.89 6.88
CA VAL A 67 4.17 -22.75 7.01
C VAL A 67 3.37 -21.52 7.48
N PRO A 68 3.70 -20.91 8.62
CA PRO A 68 3.05 -19.68 9.05
C PRO A 68 3.30 -18.54 8.06
N ALA A 69 2.23 -17.97 7.52
CA ALA A 69 2.29 -16.91 6.51
C ALA A 69 1.45 -15.68 6.88
N GLY A 70 1.29 -15.38 8.17
CA GLY A 70 0.34 -14.36 8.66
C GLY A 70 0.51 -12.97 8.01
N MET A 71 1.74 -12.55 7.71
CA MET A 71 1.97 -11.29 6.98
C MET A 71 1.46 -11.35 5.54
N ALA A 72 1.66 -12.47 4.84
CA ALA A 72 1.14 -12.65 3.48
C ALA A 72 -0.39 -12.70 3.48
N GLU A 73 -1.00 -13.33 4.49
CA GLU A 73 -2.46 -13.37 4.64
C GLU A 73 -3.07 -11.98 4.88
N VAL A 74 -2.41 -11.15 5.71
CA VAL A 74 -2.82 -9.75 5.90
C VAL A 74 -2.70 -8.97 4.59
N THR A 75 -1.59 -9.12 3.87
CA THR A 75 -1.40 -8.48 2.56
C THR A 75 -2.46 -8.92 1.55
N ALA A 76 -2.77 -10.22 1.47
CA ALA A 76 -3.83 -10.78 0.62
C ALA A 76 -5.18 -10.14 0.95
N GLY A 77 -5.53 -10.06 2.23
CA GLY A 77 -6.77 -9.42 2.69
C GLY A 77 -6.88 -7.94 2.30
N VAL A 78 -5.77 -7.19 2.36
CA VAL A 78 -5.74 -5.78 1.93
C VAL A 78 -5.98 -5.66 0.43
N HIS A 79 -5.32 -6.47 -0.39
CA HIS A 79 -5.51 -6.41 -1.85
C HIS A 79 -6.90 -6.91 -2.27
N ALA A 80 -7.46 -7.93 -1.60
CA ALA A 80 -8.83 -8.37 -1.83
C ALA A 80 -9.85 -7.26 -1.50
N ALA A 81 -9.63 -6.54 -0.41
CA ALA A 81 -10.48 -5.40 -0.05
C ALA A 81 -10.33 -4.23 -1.03
N ALA A 82 -9.12 -3.95 -1.51
CA ALA A 82 -8.87 -2.97 -2.56
C ALA A 82 -9.54 -3.37 -3.89
N LEU A 83 -9.48 -4.64 -4.29
CA LEU A 83 -10.16 -5.18 -5.46
C LEU A 83 -11.68 -5.01 -5.35
N ALA A 84 -12.25 -5.29 -4.17
CA ALA A 84 -13.68 -5.06 -3.93
C ALA A 84 -14.07 -3.58 -4.01
N ALA A 85 -13.18 -2.66 -3.62
CA ALA A 85 -13.43 -1.22 -3.62
C ALA A 85 -13.22 -0.56 -4.99
N PHE A 86 -12.21 -0.98 -5.74
CA PHE A 86 -11.75 -0.32 -6.98
C PHE A 86 -12.05 -1.11 -8.25
N GLY A 87 -12.41 -2.39 -8.13
CA GLY A 87 -12.59 -3.30 -9.26
C GLY A 87 -11.27 -3.83 -9.83
N ALA A 88 -11.38 -4.67 -10.86
CA ALA A 88 -10.24 -5.25 -11.57
C ALA A 88 -9.60 -4.18 -12.47
N VAL A 89 -8.75 -3.36 -11.88
CA VAL A 89 -8.01 -2.29 -12.56
C VAL A 89 -6.52 -2.48 -12.35
N ASP A 90 -5.73 -1.98 -13.29
CA ASP A 90 -4.28 -1.90 -13.16
C ASP A 90 -3.90 -0.88 -12.09
N GLY A 91 -3.06 -1.31 -11.14
CA GLY A 91 -2.66 -0.46 -10.03
C GLY A 91 -2.15 -1.27 -8.85
N GLU A 92 -0.85 -1.58 -8.89
CA GLU A 92 -0.15 -2.33 -7.83
C GLU A 92 -0.25 -1.64 -6.47
N LEU A 93 -0.34 -0.31 -6.49
CA LEU A 93 -0.33 0.52 -5.29
C LEU A 93 -1.74 0.82 -4.74
N LEU A 94 -2.80 0.30 -5.37
CA LEU A 94 -4.17 0.53 -4.91
C LEU A 94 -4.46 -0.12 -3.56
N GLY A 95 -3.75 -1.19 -3.18
CA GLY A 95 -3.79 -1.72 -1.80
C GLY A 95 -3.33 -0.69 -0.76
N MET A 96 -2.34 0.14 -1.10
CA MET A 96 -1.88 1.23 -0.25
C MET A 96 -2.87 2.40 -0.23
N GLU A 97 -3.49 2.73 -1.37
CA GLU A 97 -4.55 3.75 -1.48
C GLU A 97 -5.78 3.36 -0.65
N TYR A 98 -6.15 2.07 -0.66
CA TYR A 98 -7.21 1.52 0.21
C TYR A 98 -6.89 1.73 1.69
N LEU A 99 -5.69 1.35 2.13
CA LEU A 99 -5.25 1.51 3.52
C LEU A 99 -5.16 2.98 3.97
N ALA A 100 -4.91 3.90 3.03
CA ALA A 100 -4.83 5.33 3.33
C ALA A 100 -6.21 5.99 3.52
N GLY A 101 -7.31 5.26 3.32
CA GLY A 101 -8.67 5.76 3.51
C GLY A 101 -9.28 6.46 2.29
N GLY A 102 -8.73 6.24 1.08
CA GLY A 102 -9.28 6.77 -0.17
C GLY A 102 -8.58 8.03 -0.68
N SER A 103 -8.22 7.96 -1.96
CA SER A 103 -7.46 8.85 -2.85
C SER A 103 -6.43 9.85 -2.29
N PRO A 104 -5.14 9.73 -2.69
CA PRO A 104 -4.13 10.79 -2.48
C PRO A 104 -4.47 12.08 -3.25
N PHE A 105 -5.46 12.05 -4.15
CA PHE A 105 -5.94 13.19 -4.93
C PHE A 105 -7.07 14.00 -4.28
N SER A 106 -7.49 13.66 -3.06
CA SER A 106 -8.36 14.57 -2.30
C SER A 106 -7.49 15.64 -1.64
N PRO A 107 -7.61 16.93 -2.03
CA PRO A 107 -6.84 17.98 -1.39
C PRO A 107 -7.12 17.99 0.11
N VAL A 108 -6.07 18.06 0.91
CA VAL A 108 -6.19 18.37 2.35
C VAL A 108 -6.95 19.68 2.44
N ARG A 109 -8.18 19.67 2.99
CA ARG A 109 -8.87 20.93 3.27
C ARG A 109 -8.01 21.70 4.27
N PRO A 110 -7.73 22.99 4.03
CA PRO A 110 -7.05 23.80 5.01
C PRO A 110 -7.86 23.78 6.30
N VAL A 111 -7.17 23.64 7.42
CA VAL A 111 -7.75 23.93 8.73
C VAL A 111 -8.02 25.43 8.73
N GLU A 112 -9.30 25.82 8.71
CA GLU A 112 -9.66 27.21 8.97
C GLU A 112 -9.29 27.52 10.42
N GLU A 113 -8.20 28.28 10.59
CA GLU A 113 -7.83 28.86 11.88
C GLU A 113 -9.00 29.73 12.36
N SER A 114 -9.46 29.42 13.58
CA SER A 114 -10.54 30.11 14.29
C SER A 114 -9.97 31.22 15.17
#